data_AF-A0A7S1ZEH4-F1
#
_entry.id   AF-A0A7S1ZEH4-F1
#
_cell.length_a   1.000
_cell.length_b   1.000
_cell.length_c   1.000
_cell.angle_alpha   90.00
_cell.angle_beta   90.00
_cell.angle_gamma   90.00
#
_symmetry.space_group_name_H-M   'P 1'
#
loop_
_entity.id
_entity.type
_entity.pdbx_description
1 polymer ?
#
loop_
_entity_poly.entity_id
_entity_poly.type
_entity_poly.pdbx_seq_one_letter_code
_entity_poly.pdbx_strand_id
1 'polypeptide(L)'
;MFGFWNFLVVRDRQGQLPISHRSHSQPHHHLATTKKQDKMVLGKHKFHNTNNLISYQKSSNQAPLSNQNLNTFHAMSNLSKVFEISLLVATYTTATVFGMMLIFAIVVMLGIANLSDANFLGAFKAIDTVIQTSQPVFFLFWVGSVLAQLVTMGLGFAELDKKGFKLPLLVIGTLLYILGQFATARYNIPLNNRLQDLDLDDMDSFSLNTERVYFEANWNRANVFRTWMFGFTAALNAVLLLLTNSTL
;
A
#
# COMPACT_ATOMS: atom_id res chain seq x y z
N MET A 1 12.56 -26.05 -13.49
CA MET A 1 13.86 -25.37 -13.65
C MET A 1 13.91 -24.19 -12.69
N PHE A 2 14.52 -24.37 -11.51
CA PHE A 2 14.76 -23.31 -10.53
C PHE A 2 16.27 -23.23 -10.31
N GLY A 3 16.89 -22.12 -10.70
CA GLY A 3 18.33 -21.89 -10.62
C GLY A 3 18.66 -20.93 -9.47
N PHE A 4 19.47 -21.43 -8.54
CA PHE A 4 20.05 -20.73 -7.41
C PHE A 4 21.11 -19.68 -7.83
N TRP A 5 21.16 -18.61 -7.03
CA TRP A 5 22.24 -17.67 -6.69
C TRP A 5 23.64 -17.80 -7.32
N ASN A 6 24.23 -16.67 -7.70
CA ASN A 6 25.67 -16.46 -7.61
C ASN A 6 26.05 -15.04 -7.16
N PHE A 7 27.02 -15.01 -6.25
CA PHE A 7 27.70 -13.89 -5.61
C PHE A 7 28.52 -13.04 -6.60
N LEU A 8 28.61 -11.73 -6.35
CA LEU A 8 29.88 -10.99 -6.49
C LEU A 8 29.97 -9.89 -5.42
N VAL A 9 30.88 -10.11 -4.47
CA VAL A 9 31.37 -9.14 -3.48
C VAL A 9 32.64 -8.53 -4.06
N VAL A 10 32.63 -7.20 -4.27
CA VAL A 10 33.87 -6.44 -4.54
C VAL A 10 34.37 -5.91 -3.19
N ARG A 11 35.52 -6.44 -2.76
CA ARG A 11 36.37 -5.91 -1.69
C ARG A 11 37.12 -4.68 -2.22
N ASP A 12 37.16 -3.60 -1.45
CA ASP A 12 38.23 -2.60 -1.56
C ASP A 12 39.05 -2.56 -0.26
N ARG A 13 40.34 -2.31 -0.45
CA ARG A 13 41.48 -2.50 0.44
C ARG A 13 41.73 -1.29 1.33
N GLN A 14 42.19 -1.61 2.54
CA GLN A 14 43.21 -0.96 3.36
C GLN A 14 43.57 0.52 3.10
N GLY A 15 43.42 1.32 4.15
CA GLY A 15 44.17 2.57 4.36
C GLY A 15 43.97 3.08 5.78
N GLN A 16 44.84 2.67 6.72
CA GLN A 16 44.91 3.24 8.07
C GLN A 16 45.95 4.37 8.16
N LEU A 17 45.46 5.50 8.70
CA LEU A 17 46.08 6.50 9.59
C LEU A 17 47.18 7.45 9.07
N PRO A 18 47.21 8.69 9.59
CA PRO A 18 48.09 8.94 10.74
C PRO A 18 47.41 9.62 11.94
N ILE A 19 47.99 9.32 13.11
CA ILE A 19 47.72 9.92 14.42
C ILE A 19 48.36 11.32 14.47
N SER A 20 47.63 12.31 15.00
CA SER A 20 48.24 13.47 15.65
C SER A 20 47.50 13.78 16.94
N HIS A 21 48.26 13.81 18.04
CA HIS A 21 47.81 14.26 19.35
C HIS A 21 47.74 15.79 19.37
N ARG A 22 46.62 16.35 19.85
CA ARG A 22 46.63 17.58 20.66
C ARG A 22 45.42 17.62 21.57
N SER A 23 45.69 17.74 22.87
CA SER A 23 44.70 17.96 23.91
C SER A 23 44.11 19.36 23.76
N HIS A 24 42.78 19.47 23.80
CA HIS A 24 42.06 20.60 24.39
C HIS A 24 40.67 20.13 24.78
N SER A 25 40.41 20.15 26.08
CA SER A 25 39.10 19.94 26.69
C SER A 25 38.18 21.09 26.30
N GLN A 26 37.32 20.84 25.30
CA GLN A 26 36.08 21.60 25.13
C GLN A 26 34.92 20.73 25.62
N PRO A 27 33.90 21.31 26.28
CA PRO A 27 32.68 20.59 26.59
C PRO A 27 31.99 20.28 25.26
N HIS A 28 32.12 19.03 24.80
CA HIS A 28 31.36 18.54 23.67
C HIS A 28 29.88 18.52 24.08
N HIS A 29 29.14 19.56 23.71
CA HIS A 29 27.70 19.48 23.61
C HIS A 29 27.38 18.44 22.54
N HIS A 30 27.23 17.18 22.96
CA HIS A 30 26.74 16.09 22.12
C HIS A 30 25.27 16.36 21.83
N LEU A 31 24.97 17.22 20.85
CA LEU A 31 23.63 17.34 20.32
C LEU A 31 23.22 15.97 19.77
N ALA A 32 22.14 15.41 20.30
CA ALA A 32 21.45 14.31 19.65
C ALA A 32 21.03 14.81 18.27
N THR A 33 21.66 14.29 17.23
CA THR A 33 21.26 14.60 15.86
C THR A 33 20.21 13.57 15.46
N THR A 34 19.00 14.03 15.18
CA THR A 34 17.94 13.20 14.61
C THR A 34 18.29 12.92 13.15
N LYS A 35 19.13 11.91 12.90
CA LYS A 35 19.22 11.35 11.55
C LYS A 35 17.85 10.73 11.26
N LYS A 36 17.31 11.07 10.09
CA LYS A 36 15.98 10.77 9.54
C LYS A 36 15.67 9.26 9.31
N GLN A 37 16.20 8.39 10.17
CA GLN A 37 16.07 6.94 10.15
C GLN A 37 15.99 6.45 11.61
N ASP A 38 14.78 6.40 12.15
CA ASP A 38 14.23 5.54 13.24
C ASP A 38 15.04 5.26 14.51
N LYS A 39 16.23 5.84 14.68
CA LYS A 39 17.15 5.53 15.77
C LYS A 39 17.68 6.85 16.33
N MET A 40 17.36 7.12 17.60
CA MET A 40 18.00 8.21 18.34
C MET A 40 19.49 7.94 18.36
N VAL A 41 20.32 8.87 17.89
CA VAL A 41 21.77 8.71 17.95
C VAL A 41 22.34 9.67 18.98
N LEU A 42 22.98 9.12 20.01
CA LEU A 42 23.75 9.87 20.99
C LEU A 42 25.21 9.40 20.91
N GLY A 43 26.06 10.23 20.29
CA GLY A 43 27.42 9.82 19.95
C GLY A 43 27.43 8.65 18.95
N LYS A 44 27.91 7.48 19.38
CA LYS A 44 27.94 6.24 18.58
C LYS A 44 26.75 5.30 18.84
N HIS A 45 25.92 5.61 19.83
CA HIS A 45 24.86 4.71 20.31
C HIS A 45 23.53 5.03 19.64
N LYS A 46 22.79 3.99 19.26
CA LYS A 46 21.47 4.05 18.64
C LYS A 46 20.42 3.58 19.64
N PHE A 47 19.34 4.33 19.82
CA PHE A 47 18.25 4.00 20.73
C PHE A 47 16.91 3.94 19.99
N HIS A 48 16.10 2.95 20.37
CA HIS A 48 14.83 2.62 19.71
C HIS A 48 13.61 3.22 20.41
N ASN A 49 13.74 3.66 21.67
CA ASN A 49 12.69 4.39 22.40
C ASN A 49 13.29 5.39 23.42
N THR A 50 12.48 6.36 23.84
CA THR A 50 12.88 7.41 24.80
C THR A 50 13.39 6.84 26.12
N ASN A 51 12.78 5.76 26.62
CA ASN A 51 13.18 5.15 27.88
C ASN A 51 14.61 4.63 27.81
N ASN A 52 15.02 4.01 26.70
CA ASN A 52 16.37 3.50 26.49
C ASN A 52 17.38 4.65 26.36
N LEU A 53 17.01 5.74 25.69
CA LEU A 53 17.84 6.93 25.58
C LEU A 53 18.01 7.61 26.95
N ILE A 54 16.93 7.83 27.69
CA ILE A 54 16.95 8.45 29.03
C ILE A 54 17.74 7.58 30.01
N SER A 55 17.57 6.26 29.95
CA SER A 55 18.34 5.30 30.75
C SER A 55 19.82 5.40 30.45
N TYR A 56 20.20 5.50 29.17
CA TYR A 56 21.59 5.68 28.76
C TYR A 56 22.15 7.03 29.18
N GLN A 57 21.41 8.13 29.03
CA GLN A 57 21.84 9.45 29.50
C GLN A 57 22.11 9.44 31.00
N LYS A 58 21.23 8.79 31.77
CA LYS A 58 21.37 8.63 33.21
C LYS A 58 22.57 7.75 33.59
N SER A 59 22.83 6.66 32.85
CA SER A 59 23.97 5.78 33.10
C SER A 59 25.31 6.35 32.61
N SER A 60 25.30 7.22 31.60
CA SER A 60 26.50 7.83 30.99
C SER A 60 26.79 9.26 31.50
N ASN A 61 26.01 9.75 32.47
CA ASN A 61 26.12 11.07 33.07
C ASN A 61 26.07 12.22 32.04
N GLN A 62 25.35 12.01 30.94
CA GLN A 62 25.15 13.03 29.91
C GLN A 62 23.97 13.93 30.26
N ALA A 63 24.05 15.20 29.83
CA ALA A 63 22.99 16.17 30.08
C ALA A 63 21.65 15.69 29.48
N PRO A 64 20.52 15.82 30.22
CA PRO A 64 19.21 15.46 29.71
C PRO A 64 18.83 16.32 28.50
N LEU A 65 18.10 15.73 27.55
CA LEU A 65 17.60 16.47 26.40
C LEU A 65 16.59 17.54 26.85
N SER A 66 16.52 18.65 26.12
CA SER A 66 15.48 19.65 26.35
C SER A 66 14.09 19.05 26.10
N ASN A 67 13.08 19.55 26.81
CA ASN A 67 11.68 19.13 26.62
C ASN A 67 11.23 19.28 25.16
N GLN A 68 11.74 20.28 24.44
CA GLN A 68 11.45 20.49 23.02
C GLN A 68 12.01 19.34 22.16
N ASN A 69 13.22 18.85 22.44
CA ASN A 69 13.83 17.72 21.73
C ASN A 69 13.08 16.41 22.01
N LEU A 70 12.66 16.20 23.27
CA LEU A 70 11.84 15.06 23.67
C LEU A 70 10.46 15.07 22.98
N ASN A 71 9.77 16.23 22.96
CA ASN A 71 8.48 16.37 22.30
C ASN A 71 8.56 16.12 20.79
N THR A 72 9.60 16.65 20.15
CA THR A 72 9.87 16.42 18.72
C THR A 72 10.08 14.94 18.45
N PHE A 73 10.86 14.26 19.31
CA PHE A 73 11.09 12.84 19.20
C PHE A 73 9.80 12.02 19.36
N HIS A 74 8.99 12.31 20.37
CA HIS A 74 7.70 11.65 20.57
C HIS A 74 6.79 11.83 19.35
N ALA A 75 6.70 13.04 18.81
CA ALA A 75 5.90 13.33 17.62
C ALA A 75 6.38 12.51 16.40
N MET A 76 7.70 12.44 16.16
CA MET A 76 8.26 11.61 15.09
C MET A 76 7.94 10.12 15.29
N SER A 77 8.14 9.60 16.51
CA SER A 77 7.86 8.18 16.81
C SER A 77 6.38 7.81 16.67
N ASN A 78 5.48 8.77 16.92
CA ASN A 78 4.05 8.57 16.73
C ASN A 78 3.68 8.61 15.24
N LEU A 79 4.31 9.50 14.45
CA LEU A 79 4.10 9.56 13.01
C LEU A 79 4.50 8.25 12.31
N SER A 80 5.67 7.68 12.63
CA SER A 80 6.12 6.40 12.05
C SER A 80 5.11 5.27 12.34
N LYS A 81 4.64 5.15 13.58
CA LYS A 81 3.64 4.14 13.97
C LYS A 81 2.30 4.35 13.25
N VAL A 82 1.83 5.59 13.17
CA VAL A 82 0.59 5.93 12.47
C VAL A 82 0.71 5.61 10.98
N PHE A 83 1.86 5.90 10.37
CA PHE A 83 2.14 5.55 8.99
C PHE A 83 2.11 4.02 8.79
N GLU A 84 2.82 3.24 9.61
CA GLU A 84 2.84 1.77 9.54
C GLU A 84 1.45 1.16 9.69
N ILE A 85 0.66 1.62 10.68
CA ILE A 85 -0.73 1.16 10.86
C ILE A 85 -1.56 1.52 9.63
N SER A 86 -1.43 2.74 9.10
CA SER A 86 -2.15 3.14 7.89
C SER A 86 -1.78 2.26 6.70
N LEU A 87 -0.49 1.94 6.53
CA LEU A 87 0.02 1.12 5.43
C LEU A 87 -0.47 -0.32 5.56
N LEU A 88 -0.52 -0.87 6.78
CA LEU A 88 -1.12 -2.18 7.04
C LEU A 88 -2.60 -2.20 6.65
N VAL A 89 -3.37 -1.19 7.06
CA VAL A 89 -4.80 -1.07 6.72
C VAL A 89 -4.97 -0.94 5.21
N ALA A 90 -4.22 -0.06 4.55
CA ALA A 90 -4.25 0.13 3.10
C ALA A 90 -3.90 -1.16 2.35
N THR A 91 -2.87 -1.89 2.80
CA THR A 91 -2.48 -3.19 2.26
C THR A 91 -3.62 -4.19 2.37
N TYR A 92 -4.19 -4.34 3.57
CA TYR A 92 -5.28 -5.27 3.84
C TYR A 92 -6.50 -4.97 2.97
N THR A 93 -6.99 -3.74 2.99
CA THR A 93 -8.18 -3.36 2.22
C THR A 93 -7.96 -3.46 0.70
N THR A 94 -6.75 -3.14 0.21
CA THR A 94 -6.41 -3.26 -1.22
C THR A 94 -6.32 -4.73 -1.63
N ALA A 95 -5.74 -5.59 -0.80
CA ALA A 95 -5.69 -7.03 -1.04
C ALA A 95 -7.10 -7.65 -1.05
N THR A 96 -8.01 -7.18 -0.19
CA THR A 96 -9.43 -7.57 -0.22
C THR A 96 -10.08 -7.17 -1.54
N VAL A 97 -9.89 -5.92 -2.01
CA VAL A 97 -10.41 -5.46 -3.30
C VAL A 97 -9.83 -6.26 -4.47
N PHE A 98 -8.52 -6.51 -4.47
CA PHE A 98 -7.87 -7.40 -5.42
C PHE A 98 -8.53 -8.79 -5.44
N GLY A 99 -8.73 -9.40 -4.27
CA GLY A 99 -9.36 -10.70 -4.13
C GLY A 99 -10.77 -10.73 -4.74
N MET A 100 -11.57 -9.68 -4.51
CA MET A 100 -12.90 -9.56 -5.12
C MET A 100 -12.82 -9.54 -6.65
N MET A 101 -11.95 -8.70 -7.23
CA MET A 101 -11.80 -8.65 -8.70
C MET A 101 -11.28 -9.95 -9.28
N LEU A 102 -10.35 -10.61 -8.58
CA LEU A 102 -9.81 -11.90 -8.96
C LEU A 102 -10.89 -12.98 -8.98
N ILE A 103 -11.70 -13.08 -7.92
CA ILE A 103 -12.81 -14.06 -7.84
C ILE A 103 -13.80 -13.84 -8.98
N PHE A 104 -14.11 -12.59 -9.32
CA PHE A 104 -14.94 -12.31 -10.49
C PHE A 104 -14.29 -12.80 -11.79
N ALA A 105 -12.99 -12.57 -11.96
CA ALA A 105 -12.27 -12.96 -13.17
C ALA A 105 -12.14 -14.48 -13.35
N ILE A 106 -11.89 -15.23 -12.26
CA ILE A 106 -11.50 -16.65 -12.35
C ILE A 106 -12.59 -17.63 -11.87
N VAL A 107 -13.65 -17.16 -11.21
CA VAL A 107 -14.75 -18.02 -10.74
C VAL A 107 -16.09 -17.54 -11.26
N VAL A 108 -16.50 -16.31 -10.92
CA VAL A 108 -17.88 -15.86 -11.16
C VAL A 108 -18.17 -15.79 -12.65
N MET A 109 -17.37 -15.03 -13.40
CA MET A 109 -17.60 -14.83 -14.84
C MET A 109 -17.45 -16.13 -15.63
N LEU A 110 -16.47 -16.98 -15.26
CA LEU A 110 -16.30 -18.30 -15.90
C LEU A 110 -17.46 -19.25 -15.58
N GLY A 111 -18.01 -19.17 -14.36
CA GLY A 111 -19.15 -19.98 -13.95
C GLY A 111 -20.40 -19.63 -14.74
N ILE A 112 -20.77 -18.35 -14.77
CA ILE A 112 -21.98 -17.89 -15.46
C ILE A 112 -21.84 -17.91 -16.99
N ALA A 113 -20.63 -17.92 -17.54
CA ALA A 113 -20.40 -18.00 -18.99
C ALA A 113 -21.03 -19.25 -19.64
N ASN A 114 -21.27 -20.32 -18.87
CA ASN A 114 -21.91 -21.54 -19.37
C ASN A 114 -23.45 -21.44 -19.48
N LEU A 115 -24.03 -20.33 -19.04
CA LEU A 115 -25.48 -20.10 -19.11
C LEU A 115 -25.90 -19.60 -20.50
N SER A 116 -27.19 -19.72 -20.81
CA SER A 116 -27.81 -19.03 -21.95
C SER A 116 -27.72 -17.50 -21.79
N ASP A 117 -27.90 -16.74 -22.87
CA ASP A 117 -27.69 -15.30 -22.86
C ASP A 117 -28.58 -14.56 -21.84
N ALA A 118 -29.88 -14.91 -21.79
CA ALA A 118 -30.81 -14.40 -20.77
C ALA A 118 -30.34 -14.73 -19.35
N ASN A 119 -29.92 -15.97 -19.10
CA ASN A 119 -29.52 -16.42 -17.77
C ASN A 119 -28.17 -15.82 -17.34
N PHE A 120 -27.22 -15.62 -18.27
CA PHE A 120 -25.97 -14.93 -18.01
C PHE A 120 -26.23 -13.48 -17.59
N LEU A 121 -27.00 -12.74 -18.40
CA LEU A 121 -27.30 -11.33 -18.17
C LEU A 121 -28.12 -11.16 -16.89
N GLY A 122 -29.12 -12.00 -16.67
CA GLY A 122 -29.93 -12.02 -15.46
C GLY A 122 -29.13 -12.37 -14.20
N ALA A 123 -28.23 -13.35 -14.27
CA ALA A 123 -27.36 -13.70 -13.14
C ALA A 123 -26.41 -12.55 -12.78
N PHE A 124 -25.77 -11.93 -13.77
CA PHE A 124 -24.89 -10.79 -13.51
C PHE A 124 -25.68 -9.60 -12.93
N LYS A 125 -26.85 -9.30 -13.51
CA LYS A 125 -27.75 -8.25 -13.03
C LYS A 125 -28.13 -8.46 -11.57
N ALA A 126 -28.53 -9.68 -11.18
CA ALA A 126 -28.87 -10.01 -9.80
C ALA A 126 -27.68 -9.84 -8.84
N ILE A 127 -26.48 -10.28 -9.23
CA ILE A 127 -25.25 -10.11 -8.45
C ILE A 127 -24.96 -8.61 -8.23
N ASP A 128 -25.05 -7.82 -9.30
CA ASP A 128 -24.77 -6.39 -9.27
C ASP A 128 -25.82 -5.62 -8.45
N THR A 129 -27.10 -5.99 -8.50
CA THR A 129 -28.15 -5.39 -7.65
C THR A 129 -27.82 -5.53 -6.16
N VAL A 130 -27.33 -6.71 -5.73
CA VAL A 130 -26.88 -6.92 -4.34
C VAL A 130 -25.76 -5.96 -3.97
N ILE A 131 -24.79 -5.77 -4.87
CA ILE A 131 -23.66 -4.85 -4.67
C ILE A 131 -24.15 -3.40 -4.55
N GLN A 132 -25.03 -2.94 -5.45
CA GLN A 132 -25.44 -1.54 -5.51
C GLN A 132 -26.37 -1.11 -4.38
N THR A 133 -27.23 -2.00 -3.88
CA THR A 133 -28.33 -1.61 -2.96
C THR A 133 -28.18 -2.11 -1.53
N SER A 134 -27.45 -3.21 -1.31
CA SER A 134 -27.69 -4.04 -0.12
C SER A 134 -26.42 -4.51 0.61
N GLN A 135 -25.21 -4.10 0.20
CA GLN A 135 -23.96 -4.62 0.78
C GLN A 135 -23.06 -3.55 1.40
N PRO A 136 -23.30 -3.15 2.67
CA PRO A 136 -22.48 -2.15 3.36
C PRO A 136 -21.02 -2.59 3.52
N VAL A 137 -20.77 -3.90 3.64
CA VAL A 137 -19.41 -4.45 3.75
C VAL A 137 -18.63 -4.25 2.45
N PHE A 138 -19.27 -4.40 1.29
CA PHE A 138 -18.63 -4.14 0.00
C PHE A 138 -18.19 -2.67 -0.08
N PHE A 139 -19.09 -1.74 0.22
CA PHE A 139 -18.78 -0.31 0.21
C PHE A 139 -17.70 0.08 1.23
N LEU A 140 -17.71 -0.54 2.42
CA LEU A 140 -16.67 -0.33 3.42
C LEU A 140 -15.29 -0.65 2.86
N PHE A 141 -15.11 -1.82 2.24
CA PHE A 141 -13.82 -2.19 1.65
C PHE A 141 -13.50 -1.39 0.39
N TRP A 142 -14.51 -1.05 -0.42
CA TRP A 142 -14.32 -0.30 -1.65
C TRP A 142 -13.92 1.15 -1.40
N VAL A 143 -14.73 1.91 -0.66
CA VAL A 143 -14.45 3.31 -0.32
C VAL A 143 -13.34 3.39 0.72
N GLY A 144 -13.33 2.49 1.70
CA GLY A 144 -12.31 2.44 2.73
C GLY A 144 -10.92 2.19 2.18
N SER A 145 -10.77 1.36 1.13
CA SER A 145 -9.46 1.18 0.49
C SER A 145 -8.96 2.43 -0.24
N VAL A 146 -9.86 3.22 -0.86
CA VAL A 146 -9.49 4.51 -1.46
C VAL A 146 -8.96 5.46 -0.38
N LEU A 147 -9.73 5.62 0.70
CA LEU A 147 -9.35 6.50 1.80
C LEU A 147 -8.06 6.05 2.47
N ALA A 148 -7.93 4.76 2.76
CA ALA A 148 -6.73 4.20 3.36
C ALA A 148 -5.50 4.45 2.47
N GLN A 149 -5.58 4.19 1.17
CA GLN A 149 -4.47 4.39 0.24
C GLN A 149 -4.05 5.88 0.15
N LEU A 150 -5.01 6.81 0.09
CA LEU A 150 -4.72 8.24 0.03
C LEU A 150 -4.16 8.79 1.35
N VAL A 151 -4.68 8.34 2.48
CA VAL A 151 -4.15 8.70 3.81
C VAL A 151 -2.73 8.19 3.97
N THR A 152 -2.47 6.93 3.63
CA THR A 152 -1.13 6.34 3.66
C THR A 152 -0.16 7.08 2.75
N MET A 153 -0.59 7.51 1.56
CA MET A 153 0.21 8.37 0.69
C MET A 153 0.59 9.69 1.38
N GLY A 154 -0.40 10.39 1.95
CA GLY A 154 -0.17 11.67 2.63
C GLY A 154 0.80 11.53 3.79
N LEU A 155 0.62 10.50 4.62
CA LEU A 155 1.55 10.17 5.72
C LEU A 155 2.93 9.79 5.20
N GLY A 156 3.01 9.03 4.10
CA GLY A 156 4.26 8.64 3.47
C GLY A 156 5.09 9.82 2.98
N PHE A 157 4.47 10.91 2.51
CA PHE A 157 5.20 12.14 2.15
C PHE A 157 5.81 12.87 3.36
N ALA A 158 5.21 12.70 4.54
CA ALA A 158 5.73 13.27 5.79
C ALA A 158 6.82 12.38 6.41
N GLU A 159 6.65 11.06 6.34
CA GLU A 159 7.50 10.08 7.03
C GLU A 159 8.70 9.60 6.19
N LEU A 160 8.48 9.28 4.91
CA LEU A 160 9.50 8.61 4.09
C LEU A 160 10.56 9.57 3.56
N ASP A 161 11.79 9.08 3.39
CA ASP A 161 12.86 9.88 2.82
C ASP A 161 12.65 10.12 1.31
N LYS A 162 12.65 11.40 0.92
CA LYS A 162 12.43 11.85 -0.47
C LYS A 162 13.55 11.42 -1.42
N LYS A 163 14.74 11.10 -0.90
CA LYS A 163 15.88 10.59 -1.69
C LYS A 163 15.96 9.06 -1.68
N GLY A 164 15.15 8.39 -0.86
CA GLY A 164 15.08 6.93 -0.78
C GLY A 164 14.09 6.35 -1.80
N PHE A 165 14.19 5.04 -2.02
CA PHE A 165 13.33 4.33 -2.98
C PHE A 165 11.92 3.99 -2.43
N LYS A 166 11.72 4.08 -1.11
CA LYS A 166 10.45 3.76 -0.43
C LYS A 166 9.28 4.67 -0.87
N LEU A 167 9.51 5.99 -0.95
CA LEU A 167 8.48 6.94 -1.34
C LEU A 167 8.04 6.75 -2.81
N PRO A 168 8.96 6.62 -3.80
CA PRO A 168 8.59 6.25 -5.16
C PRO A 168 7.75 4.96 -5.26
N LEU A 169 8.06 3.92 -4.47
CA LEU A 169 7.26 2.68 -4.46
C LEU A 169 5.81 2.94 -4.03
N LEU A 170 5.60 3.73 -2.97
CA LEU A 170 4.27 4.13 -2.49
C LEU A 170 3.51 4.95 -3.55
N VAL A 171 4.21 5.88 -4.20
CA VAL A 171 3.66 6.71 -5.28
C VAL A 171 3.19 5.86 -6.45
N ILE A 172 4.06 4.98 -6.96
CA ILE A 172 3.73 4.08 -8.06
C ILE A 172 2.55 3.17 -7.68
N GLY A 173 2.58 2.57 -6.48
CA GLY A 173 1.47 1.73 -6.01
C GLY A 173 0.15 2.49 -5.98
N THR A 174 0.14 3.72 -5.47
CA THR A 174 -1.09 4.52 -5.43
C THR A 174 -1.57 4.93 -6.83
N LEU A 175 -0.67 5.25 -7.75
CA LEU A 175 -1.06 5.54 -9.13
C LEU A 175 -1.71 4.32 -9.81
N LEU A 176 -1.14 3.12 -9.62
CA LEU A 176 -1.74 1.87 -10.11
C LEU A 176 -3.13 1.67 -9.51
N TYR A 177 -3.27 1.87 -8.19
CA TYR A 177 -4.56 1.77 -7.52
C TYR A 177 -5.61 2.73 -8.12
N ILE A 178 -5.24 3.99 -8.33
CA ILE A 178 -6.12 4.99 -8.95
C ILE A 178 -6.48 4.62 -10.39
N LEU A 179 -5.55 4.05 -11.17
CA LEU A 179 -5.86 3.52 -12.51
C LEU A 179 -6.90 2.40 -12.47
N GLY A 180 -6.81 1.50 -11.49
CA GLY A 180 -7.85 0.48 -11.25
C GLY A 180 -9.21 1.08 -10.92
N GLN A 181 -9.24 2.11 -10.07
CA GLN A 181 -10.49 2.81 -9.75
C GLN A 181 -11.06 3.60 -10.93
N PHE A 182 -10.19 4.20 -11.75
CA PHE A 182 -10.61 4.86 -12.98
C PHE A 182 -11.27 3.88 -13.96
N ALA A 183 -10.73 2.67 -14.11
CA ALA A 183 -11.34 1.65 -14.94
C ALA A 183 -12.74 1.25 -14.42
N THR A 184 -12.91 1.16 -13.09
CA THR A 184 -14.24 0.90 -12.48
C THR A 184 -15.24 1.98 -12.86
N ALA A 185 -14.88 3.26 -12.68
CA ALA A 185 -15.77 4.38 -12.96
C ALA A 185 -16.07 4.55 -14.45
N ARG A 186 -15.08 4.29 -15.33
CA ARG A 186 -15.21 4.56 -16.76
C ARG A 186 -15.84 3.43 -17.56
N TYR A 187 -15.68 2.18 -17.11
CA TYR A 187 -16.12 1.00 -17.85
C TYR A 187 -17.12 0.16 -17.07
N ASN A 188 -16.74 -0.35 -15.90
CA ASN A 188 -17.59 -1.34 -15.21
C ASN A 188 -18.90 -0.73 -14.67
N ILE A 189 -18.86 0.44 -14.02
CA ILE A 189 -20.09 1.08 -13.53
C ILE A 189 -21.05 1.40 -14.70
N PRO A 190 -20.61 2.03 -15.81
CA PRO A 190 -21.49 2.27 -16.95
C PRO A 190 -22.06 1.00 -17.59
N LEU A 191 -21.26 -0.07 -17.70
CA LEU A 191 -21.73 -1.36 -18.24
C LEU A 191 -22.76 -2.00 -17.32
N ASN A 192 -22.53 -1.98 -16.01
CA ASN A 192 -23.46 -2.50 -15.01
C ASN A 192 -24.78 -1.73 -15.05
N ASN A 193 -24.72 -0.39 -15.06
CA ASN A 193 -25.93 0.45 -15.11
C ASN A 193 -26.73 0.21 -16.40
N ARG A 194 -26.07 0.14 -17.57
CA ARG A 194 -26.74 -0.24 -18.82
C ARG A 194 -27.48 -1.57 -18.68
N LEU A 195 -26.84 -2.60 -18.11
CA LEU A 195 -27.45 -3.90 -17.90
C LEU A 195 -28.61 -3.83 -16.89
N GLN A 196 -28.51 -3.00 -15.85
CA GLN A 196 -29.59 -2.76 -14.88
C GLN A 196 -30.80 -2.08 -15.51
N ASP A 197 -30.63 -1.31 -16.59
CA ASP A 197 -31.73 -0.63 -17.28
C ASP A 197 -32.48 -1.52 -18.29
N LEU A 198 -31.92 -2.68 -18.68
CA LEU A 198 -32.56 -3.60 -19.63
C LEU A 198 -33.72 -4.39 -19.01
N ASP A 199 -34.84 -4.50 -19.73
CA ASP A 199 -35.90 -5.48 -19.45
C ASP A 199 -35.62 -6.77 -20.22
N LEU A 200 -35.01 -7.75 -19.55
CA LEU A 200 -34.55 -8.98 -20.21
C LEU A 200 -35.70 -9.89 -20.64
N ASP A 201 -36.89 -9.76 -20.04
CA ASP A 201 -38.04 -10.62 -20.32
C ASP A 201 -38.78 -10.20 -21.61
N ASP A 202 -38.62 -8.94 -22.04
CA ASP A 202 -39.20 -8.39 -23.27
C ASP A 202 -38.25 -8.45 -24.48
N MET A 203 -37.02 -8.96 -24.29
CA MET A 203 -36.00 -9.02 -25.34
C MET A 203 -36.04 -10.34 -26.12
N ASP A 204 -35.91 -10.25 -27.44
CA ASP A 204 -35.72 -11.44 -28.27
C ASP A 204 -34.30 -12.03 -28.14
N SER A 205 -34.13 -13.27 -28.62
CA SER A 205 -32.85 -13.99 -28.53
C SER A 205 -31.69 -13.29 -29.24
N PHE A 206 -31.96 -12.54 -30.32
CA PHE A 206 -30.93 -11.83 -31.07
C PHE A 206 -30.43 -10.60 -30.30
N SER A 207 -31.35 -9.84 -29.70
CA SER A 207 -31.02 -8.70 -28.85
C SER A 207 -30.28 -9.14 -27.59
N LEU A 208 -30.70 -10.22 -26.94
CA LEU A 208 -30.02 -10.80 -25.78
C LEU A 208 -28.57 -11.20 -26.10
N ASN A 209 -28.36 -11.86 -27.24
CA ASN A 209 -27.03 -12.24 -27.69
C ASN A 209 -26.14 -11.01 -27.95
N THR A 210 -26.70 -9.99 -28.62
CA THR A 210 -26.00 -8.75 -28.92
C THR A 210 -25.54 -8.04 -27.65
N GLU A 211 -26.42 -7.91 -26.65
CA GLU A 211 -26.08 -7.30 -25.36
C GLU A 211 -25.05 -8.11 -24.60
N ARG A 212 -25.17 -9.45 -24.57
CA ARG A 212 -24.18 -10.30 -23.90
C ARG A 212 -22.79 -10.16 -24.51
N VAL A 213 -22.68 -10.27 -25.84
CA VAL A 213 -21.38 -10.18 -26.54
C VAL A 213 -20.70 -8.84 -26.24
N TYR A 214 -21.49 -7.75 -26.23
CA TYR A 214 -20.98 -6.44 -25.88
C TYR A 214 -20.58 -6.36 -24.40
N PHE A 215 -21.45 -6.78 -23.49
CA PHE A 215 -21.23 -6.67 -22.05
C PHE A 215 -20.06 -7.54 -21.58
N GLU A 216 -20.11 -8.86 -21.83
CA GLU A 216 -19.21 -9.85 -21.26
C GLU A 216 -17.75 -9.55 -21.61
N ALA A 217 -17.47 -9.32 -22.89
CA ALA A 217 -16.10 -9.09 -23.35
C ALA A 217 -15.52 -7.78 -22.81
N ASN A 218 -16.30 -6.69 -22.79
CA ASN A 218 -15.84 -5.40 -22.27
C ASN A 218 -15.67 -5.43 -20.75
N TRP A 219 -16.63 -6.03 -20.04
CA TRP A 219 -16.61 -6.14 -18.59
C TRP A 219 -15.43 -6.97 -18.11
N ASN A 220 -15.19 -8.13 -18.73
CA ASN A 220 -14.07 -9.02 -18.41
C ASN A 220 -12.71 -8.35 -18.64
N ARG A 221 -12.52 -7.66 -19.77
CA ARG A 221 -11.28 -6.92 -20.04
C ARG A 221 -11.00 -5.87 -18.96
N ALA A 222 -11.99 -5.07 -18.63
CA ALA A 222 -11.86 -4.06 -17.60
C ALA A 222 -11.63 -4.68 -16.21
N ASN A 223 -12.30 -5.80 -15.90
CA ASN A 223 -12.11 -6.51 -14.63
C ASN A 223 -10.69 -7.09 -14.49
N VAL A 224 -10.19 -7.78 -15.52
CA VAL A 224 -8.82 -8.32 -15.52
C VAL A 224 -7.79 -7.21 -15.36
N PHE A 225 -7.96 -6.08 -16.06
CA PHE A 225 -7.09 -4.92 -15.88
C PHE A 225 -7.07 -4.44 -14.42
N ARG A 226 -8.24 -4.28 -13.80
CA ARG A 226 -8.36 -3.89 -12.38
C ARG A 226 -7.71 -4.90 -11.44
N THR A 227 -7.89 -6.19 -11.69
CA THR A 227 -7.24 -7.27 -10.92
C THR A 227 -5.72 -7.08 -10.89
N TRP A 228 -5.10 -6.81 -12.03
CA TRP A 228 -3.66 -6.54 -12.08
C TRP A 228 -3.28 -5.26 -11.33
N MET A 229 -4.00 -4.16 -11.53
CA MET A 229 -3.70 -2.89 -10.88
C MET A 229 -3.77 -2.99 -9.35
N PHE A 230 -4.84 -3.59 -8.81
CA PHE A 230 -5.00 -3.78 -7.37
C PHE A 230 -4.02 -4.82 -6.82
N GLY A 231 -3.75 -5.91 -7.57
CA GLY A 231 -2.78 -6.93 -7.18
C GLY A 231 -1.36 -6.38 -7.07
N PHE A 232 -0.90 -5.61 -8.07
CA PHE A 232 0.41 -4.94 -8.01
C PHE A 232 0.48 -3.91 -6.89
N THR A 233 -0.59 -3.14 -6.67
CA THR A 233 -0.65 -2.20 -5.53
C THR A 233 -0.49 -2.94 -4.20
N ALA A 234 -1.27 -4.03 -3.99
CA ALA A 234 -1.21 -4.81 -2.76
C ALA A 234 0.20 -5.40 -2.54
N ALA A 235 0.84 -5.91 -3.59
CA ALA A 235 2.20 -6.43 -3.54
C ALA A 235 3.22 -5.32 -3.18
N LEU A 236 3.13 -4.14 -3.80
CA LEU A 236 4.01 -3.01 -3.50
C LEU A 236 3.83 -2.51 -2.06
N ASN A 237 2.59 -2.39 -1.59
CA ASN A 237 2.30 -2.00 -0.20
C ASN A 237 2.85 -3.04 0.78
N ALA A 238 2.70 -4.34 0.50
CA ALA A 238 3.25 -5.42 1.33
C ALA A 238 4.80 -5.39 1.36
N VAL A 239 5.45 -5.17 0.22
CA VAL A 239 6.91 -4.99 0.16
C VAL A 239 7.33 -3.78 0.99
N LEU A 240 6.64 -2.65 0.87
CA LEU A 240 6.93 -1.45 1.65
C LEU A 240 6.74 -1.69 3.16
N LEU A 241 5.71 -2.45 3.55
CA LEU A 241 5.47 -2.83 4.94
C LEU A 241 6.61 -3.70 5.49
N LEU A 242 7.10 -4.67 4.71
CA LEU A 242 8.25 -5.48 5.10
C LEU A 242 9.52 -4.64 5.24
N LEU A 243 9.74 -3.68 4.34
CA LEU A 243 10.91 -2.79 4.36
C LEU A 243 10.87 -1.73 5.48
N THR A 244 9.71 -1.48 6.06
CA THR A 244 9.52 -0.56 7.20
C THR A 244 9.60 -1.32 8.52
N ASN A 245 9.12 -2.56 8.58
CA ASN A 245 9.28 -3.42 9.77
C ASN A 245 10.70 -3.98 9.96
N SER A 246 11.47 -4.19 8.88
CA SER A 246 12.83 -4.77 8.95
C SER A 246 13.91 -3.79 9.45
N THR A 247 13.53 -2.58 9.86
CA THR A 247 14.41 -1.60 10.54
C THR A 247 14.36 -1.68 12.08
N LEU A 248 13.48 -2.50 12.65
CA LEU A 248 13.45 -2.90 14.07
C LEU A 248 14.61 -3.84 14.40
#